data_AF-A0A183NQ89-F1
#
_entry.id   AF-A0A183NQ89-F1
#
_cell.length_a   1.000
_cell.length_b   1.000
_cell.length_c   1.000
_cell.angle_alpha   90.00
_cell.angle_beta   90.00
_cell.angle_gamma   90.00
#
_symmetry.space_group_name_H-M   'P 1'
#
loop_
_entity.id
_entity.type
_entity.pdbx_description
1 polymer ?
#
loop_
_entity_poly.entity_id
_entity_poly.type
_entity_poly.pdbx_seq_one_letter_code
_entity_poly.pdbx_strand_id
1 'polypeptide(L)'
;AWFCCAEADFHEHDVNDTRAQFLAVFKALPREFNKYVTPGMITSDVSEPYETLKRSVLNREDLTDRQRLDQLFNNIDPQHGSATDMLQRMREVIGLRTFDEGLFKQLFLSKLPQKVQAVLVSFQNNALGEMTASADRTLEISKSAAEDFSVKEKPQTTQKDITELCHILTRYLNFRNDRT
;
A
#
# COMPACT_ATOMS: atom_id res chain seq x y z
N ALA A 1 27.71 13.04 -8.78
CA ALA A 1 27.94 14.38 -9.35
C ALA A 1 28.39 15.36 -8.25
N TRP A 2 27.54 15.72 -7.28
CA TRP A 2 27.88 16.74 -6.27
C TRP A 2 29.14 16.44 -5.42
N PHE A 3 29.24 15.25 -4.82
CA PHE A 3 30.43 14.85 -4.05
C PHE A 3 31.70 14.82 -4.89
N CYS A 4 31.59 14.47 -6.18
CA CYS A 4 32.75 14.46 -7.09
C CYS A 4 33.28 15.88 -7.32
N CYS A 5 32.41 16.89 -7.38
CA CYS A 5 32.83 18.29 -7.48
C CYS A 5 33.52 18.74 -6.18
N ALA A 6 32.94 18.43 -5.02
CA ALA A 6 33.57 18.76 -3.74
C ALA A 6 34.95 18.10 -3.56
N GLU A 7 35.11 16.86 -4.01
CA GLU A 7 36.39 16.12 -3.97
C GLU A 7 37.44 16.70 -4.91
N ALA A 8 37.02 17.17 -6.10
CA ALA A 8 37.91 17.89 -7.00
C ALA A 8 38.41 19.20 -6.36
N ASP A 9 37.51 19.96 -5.72
CA ASP A 9 37.88 21.19 -5.02
C ASP A 9 38.85 20.92 -3.85
N PHE A 10 38.65 19.85 -3.09
CA PHE A 10 39.56 19.44 -2.02
C PHE A 10 40.95 19.11 -2.56
N HIS A 11 41.01 18.38 -3.68
CA HIS A 11 42.26 18.03 -4.32
C HIS A 11 42.98 19.26 -4.89
N GLU A 12 42.26 20.22 -5.47
CA GLU A 12 42.84 21.47 -5.99
C GLU A 12 43.44 22.35 -4.88
N HIS A 13 42.84 22.33 -3.69
CA HIS A 13 43.25 23.15 -2.54
C HIS A 13 44.08 22.39 -1.50
N ASP A 14 44.54 21.17 -1.80
CA ASP A 14 45.34 20.30 -0.93
C ASP A 14 44.70 20.05 0.46
N VAL A 15 43.38 19.94 0.50
CA VAL A 15 42.61 19.68 1.73
C VAL A 15 42.59 18.19 2.02
N ASN A 16 43.57 17.71 2.79
CA ASN A 16 43.69 16.29 3.17
C ASN A 16 43.12 15.98 4.56
N ASP A 17 42.79 16.99 5.36
CA ASP A 17 42.19 16.81 6.68
C ASP A 17 40.70 16.44 6.57
N THR A 18 40.36 15.24 7.04
CA THR A 18 38.99 14.70 6.96
C THR A 18 37.97 15.54 7.74
N ARG A 19 38.41 16.24 8.78
CA ARG A 19 37.59 17.18 9.54
C ARG A 19 37.28 18.44 8.72
N ALA A 20 38.28 19.02 8.06
CA ALA A 20 38.12 20.17 7.18
C ALA A 20 37.20 19.83 5.99
N GLN A 21 37.37 18.67 5.37
CA GLN A 21 36.49 18.17 4.30
C GLN A 21 35.03 18.05 4.78
N PHE A 22 34.81 17.44 5.96
CA PHE A 22 33.47 17.34 6.55
C PHE A 22 32.85 18.72 6.80
N LEU A 23 33.58 19.65 7.41
CA LEU A 23 33.07 20.98 7.71
C LEU A 23 32.73 21.78 6.44
N ALA A 24 33.55 21.65 5.40
CA ALA A 24 33.28 22.28 4.10
C ALA A 24 31.99 21.73 3.47
N VAL A 25 31.86 20.41 3.41
CA VAL A 25 30.66 19.74 2.92
C VAL A 25 29.44 20.07 3.77
N PHE A 26 29.54 20.05 5.10
CA PHE A 26 28.45 20.34 6.01
C PHE A 26 27.92 21.77 5.82
N LYS A 27 28.80 22.75 5.62
CA LYS A 27 28.41 24.15 5.33
C LYS A 27 27.71 24.30 3.98
N ALA A 28 28.11 23.52 2.99
CA ALA A 28 27.53 23.55 1.64
C ALA A 28 26.33 22.60 1.48
N LEU A 29 26.00 21.81 2.50
CA LEU A 29 24.98 20.78 2.45
C LEU A 29 23.57 21.41 2.38
N PRO A 30 22.73 21.05 1.39
CA PRO A 30 21.36 21.53 1.35
C PRO A 30 20.56 21.04 2.56
N ARG A 31 19.63 21.88 3.05
CA ARG A 31 18.92 21.64 4.33
C ARG A 31 18.19 20.29 4.38
N GLU A 32 17.70 19.82 3.25
CA GLU A 32 17.00 18.53 3.13
C GLU A 32 17.89 17.29 3.40
N PHE A 33 19.21 17.48 3.54
CA PHE A 33 20.15 16.43 3.90
C PHE A 33 20.66 16.53 5.34
N ASN A 34 20.29 17.56 6.10
CA ASN A 34 20.76 17.72 7.50
C ASN A 34 20.37 16.55 8.40
N LYS A 35 19.28 15.83 8.08
CA LYS A 35 18.86 14.62 8.80
C LYS A 35 19.89 13.47 8.76
N TYR A 36 20.85 13.52 7.84
CA TYR A 36 21.93 12.52 7.72
C TYR A 36 23.19 12.88 8.52
N VAL A 37 23.22 14.07 9.12
CA VAL A 37 24.33 14.52 9.97
C VAL A 37 24.01 14.14 11.41
N THR A 38 24.84 13.29 12.02
CA THR A 38 24.68 12.89 13.42
C THR A 38 25.47 13.82 14.35
N PRO A 39 25.03 14.02 15.62
CA PRO A 39 25.78 14.84 16.58
C PRO A 39 27.24 14.41 16.75
N GLY A 40 27.52 13.09 16.72
CA GLY A 40 28.88 12.54 16.83
C GLY A 40 29.84 13.00 15.71
N MET A 41 29.31 13.30 14.53
CA MET A 41 30.11 13.83 13.42
C MET A 41 30.51 15.29 13.67
N ILE A 42 29.67 16.05 14.38
CA ILE A 42 29.92 17.44 14.76
C ILE A 42 30.89 17.52 15.94
N THR A 43 30.70 16.68 16.96
CA THR A 43 31.50 16.65 18.19
C THR A 43 32.87 15.99 18.03
N SER A 44 33.16 15.44 16.86
CA SER A 44 34.41 14.76 16.53
C SER A 44 34.60 13.35 17.10
N ASP A 45 33.52 12.72 17.54
CA ASP A 45 33.53 11.34 18.08
C ASP A 45 33.68 10.27 16.97
N VAL A 46 33.62 10.69 15.71
CA VAL A 46 33.76 9.82 14.52
C VAL A 46 35.11 10.07 13.86
N SER A 47 35.86 8.98 13.60
CA SER A 47 37.19 9.01 12.98
C SER A 47 37.19 9.51 11.53
N GLU A 48 36.14 9.21 10.76
CA GLU A 48 36.01 9.59 9.35
C GLU A 48 34.66 10.30 9.11
N PRO A 49 34.51 11.55 9.57
CA PRO A 49 33.22 12.24 9.54
C PRO A 49 32.76 12.54 8.10
N TYR A 50 33.70 12.83 7.18
CA TYR A 50 33.40 13.06 5.77
C TYR A 50 32.87 11.80 5.07
N GLU A 51 33.59 10.69 5.14
CA GLU A 51 33.17 9.42 4.53
C GLU A 51 31.87 8.88 5.15
N THR A 52 31.69 9.08 6.45
CA THR A 52 30.43 8.73 7.12
C THR A 52 29.27 9.56 6.55
N LEU A 53 29.44 10.88 6.39
CA LEU A 53 28.41 11.74 5.81
C LEU A 53 28.12 11.38 4.36
N LYS A 54 29.17 11.21 3.56
CA LYS A 54 29.09 10.83 2.16
C LYS A 54 28.32 9.53 2.00
N ARG A 55 28.62 8.51 2.83
CA ARG A 55 27.89 7.24 2.84
C ARG A 55 26.42 7.43 3.22
N SER A 56 26.12 8.18 4.29
CA SER A 56 24.73 8.43 4.71
C SER A 56 23.92 9.20 3.67
N VAL A 57 24.54 10.15 2.96
CA VAL A 57 23.90 10.94 1.91
C VAL A 57 23.81 10.19 0.59
N LEU A 58 24.80 9.37 0.21
CA LEU A 58 24.75 8.55 -1.00
C LEU A 58 23.78 7.38 -0.84
N ASN A 59 23.65 6.85 0.38
CA ASN A 59 22.60 5.91 0.77
C ASN A 59 21.26 6.65 1.02
N ARG A 60 21.04 7.80 0.35
CA ARG A 60 19.91 8.72 0.58
C ARG A 60 18.55 8.05 0.51
N GLU A 61 18.46 6.96 -0.23
CA GLU A 61 17.31 6.10 -0.24
C GLU A 61 17.80 4.67 -0.10
N ASP A 62 17.44 4.02 0.98
CA ASP A 62 16.97 2.66 0.94
C ASP A 62 16.19 2.45 2.23
N LEU A 63 14.93 2.88 2.20
CA LEU A 63 13.93 2.00 2.82
C LEU A 63 14.30 0.59 2.35
N THR A 64 14.46 -0.34 3.29
CA THR A 64 14.59 -1.76 2.93
C THR A 64 13.50 -2.09 1.91
N ASP A 65 13.74 -3.05 1.01
CA ASP A 65 12.72 -3.39 0.01
C ASP A 65 11.36 -3.63 0.72
N ARG A 66 11.38 -4.27 1.88
CA ARG A 66 10.23 -4.38 2.79
C ARG A 66 9.57 -3.05 3.16
N GLN A 67 10.32 -2.04 3.56
CA GLN A 67 9.76 -0.72 3.90
C GLN A 67 9.21 0.03 2.68
N ARG A 68 9.85 -0.10 1.51
CA ARG A 68 9.31 0.47 0.25
C ARG A 68 7.99 -0.20 -0.13
N LEU A 69 7.94 -1.52 0.03
CA LEU A 69 6.73 -2.30 -0.18
C LEU A 69 5.65 -1.93 0.83
N ASP A 70 5.95 -1.88 2.13
CA ASP A 70 4.98 -1.46 3.13
C ASP A 70 4.39 -0.08 2.80
N GLN A 71 5.19 0.86 2.32
CA GLN A 71 4.69 2.15 1.85
C GLN A 71 3.80 2.02 0.61
N LEU A 72 4.22 1.29 -0.42
CA LEU A 72 3.39 1.02 -1.60
C LEU A 72 2.03 0.44 -1.19
N PHE A 73 2.03 -0.55 -0.31
CA PHE A 73 0.86 -1.28 0.14
C PHE A 73 -0.03 -0.49 1.11
N ASN A 74 0.51 0.47 1.85
CA ASN A 74 -0.26 1.38 2.71
C ASN A 74 -0.97 2.48 1.91
N ASN A 75 -0.44 2.85 0.74
CA ASN A 75 -1.03 3.86 -0.13
C ASN A 75 -2.03 3.29 -1.16
N ILE A 76 -2.08 1.96 -1.32
CA ILE A 76 -3.02 1.30 -2.22
C ILE A 76 -4.34 1.07 -1.48
N ASP A 77 -5.43 1.60 -2.04
CA ASP A 77 -6.77 1.16 -1.66
C ASP A 77 -7.06 -0.20 -2.32
N PRO A 78 -7.27 -1.28 -1.53
CA PRO A 78 -7.60 -2.60 -2.08
C PRO A 78 -8.88 -2.63 -2.92
N GLN A 79 -9.74 -1.61 -2.82
CA GLN A 79 -11.01 -1.56 -3.55
C GLN A 79 -10.88 -0.99 -4.97
N HIS A 80 -9.85 -0.17 -5.22
CA HIS A 80 -9.74 0.65 -6.42
C HIS A 80 -8.69 0.18 -7.45
N GLY A 81 -7.90 -0.86 -7.15
CA GLY A 81 -6.91 -1.40 -8.09
C GLY A 81 -6.90 -2.93 -8.15
N SER A 82 -6.51 -3.48 -9.31
CA SER A 82 -6.29 -4.92 -9.48
C SER A 82 -5.03 -5.41 -8.76
N ALA A 83 -5.02 -6.66 -8.33
CA ALA A 83 -3.84 -7.37 -7.85
C ALA A 83 -2.69 -7.37 -8.86
N THR A 84 -3.03 -7.40 -10.15
CA THR A 84 -2.06 -7.32 -11.25
C THR A 84 -1.42 -5.94 -11.32
N ASP A 85 -2.19 -4.85 -11.17
CA ASP A 85 -1.65 -3.48 -11.13
C ASP A 85 -0.73 -3.27 -9.92
N MET A 86 -1.05 -3.91 -8.81
CA MET A 86 -0.26 -3.87 -7.59
C MET A 86 1.07 -4.59 -7.76
N LEU A 87 1.08 -5.75 -8.41
CA LEU A 87 2.31 -6.46 -8.78
C LEU A 87 3.18 -5.62 -9.73
N GLN A 88 2.56 -4.94 -10.71
CA GLN A 88 3.28 -4.11 -11.66
C GLN A 88 3.96 -2.92 -10.97
N ARG A 89 3.21 -2.17 -10.15
CA ARG A 89 3.74 -1.06 -9.35
C ARG A 89 4.85 -1.50 -8.39
N MET A 90 4.77 -2.72 -7.87
CA MET A 90 5.85 -3.26 -7.06
C MET A 90 7.13 -3.49 -7.85
N ARG A 91 7.04 -4.09 -9.05
CA ARG A 91 8.21 -4.28 -9.91
C ARG A 91 8.87 -2.95 -10.23
N GLU A 92 8.08 -1.89 -10.37
CA GLU A 92 8.59 -0.52 -10.54
C GLU A 92 9.30 0.00 -9.29
N VAL A 93 8.74 -0.24 -8.09
CA VAL A 93 9.33 0.19 -6.81
C VAL A 93 10.64 -0.55 -6.47
N ILE A 94 10.74 -1.84 -6.80
CA ILE A 94 11.96 -2.64 -6.59
C ILE A 94 12.99 -2.39 -7.70
N GLY A 95 12.54 -2.07 -8.91
CA GLY A 95 13.39 -1.81 -10.07
C GLY A 95 14.20 -3.03 -10.51
N LEU A 96 15.48 -2.84 -10.81
CA LEU A 96 16.42 -3.90 -11.26
C LEU A 96 16.94 -4.81 -10.14
N ARG A 97 16.50 -4.61 -8.90
CA ARG A 97 16.93 -5.42 -7.75
C ARG A 97 16.29 -6.81 -7.77
N THR A 98 16.90 -7.75 -7.05
CA THR A 98 16.32 -9.08 -6.86
C THR A 98 14.98 -8.97 -6.15
N PHE A 99 13.92 -9.35 -6.87
CA PHE A 99 12.56 -9.33 -6.37
C PHE A 99 12.29 -10.53 -5.46
N ASP A 100 11.98 -10.28 -4.18
CA ASP A 100 11.57 -11.32 -3.24
C ASP A 100 10.07 -11.62 -3.40
N GLU A 101 9.75 -12.68 -4.15
CA GLU A 101 8.37 -13.12 -4.35
C GLU A 101 7.67 -13.54 -3.05
N GLY A 102 8.41 -14.10 -2.08
CA GLY A 102 7.86 -14.55 -0.81
C GLY A 102 7.38 -13.36 0.03
N LEU A 103 8.20 -12.31 0.09
CA LEU A 103 7.87 -11.05 0.75
C LEU A 103 6.63 -10.41 0.12
N PHE A 104 6.52 -10.41 -1.21
CA PHE A 104 5.31 -9.93 -1.88
C PHE A 104 4.08 -10.73 -1.43
N LYS A 105 4.13 -12.06 -1.55
CA LYS A 105 2.98 -12.91 -1.23
C LYS A 105 2.48 -12.68 0.19
N GLN A 106 3.41 -12.53 1.14
CA GLN A 106 3.09 -12.23 2.52
C GLN A 106 2.40 -10.87 2.68
N LEU A 107 2.99 -9.80 2.12
CA LEU A 107 2.43 -8.44 2.20
C LEU A 107 1.09 -8.35 1.45
N PHE A 108 0.98 -9.03 0.31
CA PHE A 108 -0.19 -9.06 -0.56
C PHE A 108 -1.38 -9.69 0.12
N LEU A 109 -1.20 -10.87 0.73
CA LEU A 109 -2.23 -11.47 1.56
C LEU A 109 -2.66 -10.54 2.70
N SER A 110 -1.70 -9.89 3.39
CA SER A 110 -2.03 -9.03 4.54
C SER A 110 -2.93 -7.83 4.22
N LYS A 111 -2.95 -7.35 2.96
CA LYS A 111 -3.75 -6.20 2.54
C LYS A 111 -5.09 -6.54 1.92
N LEU A 112 -5.35 -7.81 1.62
CA LEU A 112 -6.60 -8.22 1.02
C LEU A 112 -7.69 -8.41 2.07
N PRO A 113 -8.97 -8.28 1.70
CA PRO A 113 -10.07 -8.66 2.58
C PRO A 113 -9.99 -10.13 3.00
N GLN A 114 -10.40 -10.45 4.23
CA GLN A 114 -10.26 -11.80 4.82
C GLN A 114 -10.87 -12.91 3.96
N LYS A 115 -11.98 -12.63 3.25
CA LYS A 115 -12.62 -13.57 2.32
C LYS A 115 -11.71 -13.94 1.15
N VAL A 116 -11.00 -12.97 0.59
CA VAL A 116 -10.06 -13.17 -0.52
C VAL A 116 -8.80 -13.87 -0.01
N GLN A 117 -8.31 -13.49 1.16
CA GLN A 117 -7.17 -14.17 1.81
C GLN A 117 -7.43 -15.67 1.94
N ALA A 118 -8.59 -16.07 2.46
CA ALA A 118 -8.93 -17.47 2.69
C ALA A 118 -8.86 -18.32 1.41
N VAL A 119 -9.27 -17.76 0.27
CA VAL A 119 -9.16 -18.42 -1.04
C VAL A 119 -7.70 -18.51 -1.49
N LEU A 120 -6.92 -17.45 -1.27
CA LEU A 120 -5.54 -17.35 -1.75
C LEU A 120 -4.50 -18.11 -0.92
N VAL A 121 -4.83 -18.56 0.31
CA VAL A 121 -3.89 -19.37 1.12
C VAL A 121 -3.44 -20.62 0.37
N SER A 122 -4.33 -21.26 -0.41
CA SER A 122 -3.98 -22.44 -1.21
C SER A 122 -3.05 -22.16 -2.39
N PHE A 123 -2.88 -20.89 -2.76
CA PHE A 123 -2.04 -20.44 -3.89
C PHE A 123 -0.65 -19.96 -3.44
N GLN A 124 -0.26 -20.12 -2.17
CA GLN A 124 1.05 -19.66 -1.68
C GLN A 124 2.24 -20.28 -2.44
N ASN A 125 2.10 -21.52 -2.92
CA ASN A 125 3.14 -22.23 -3.66
C ASN A 125 3.10 -21.98 -5.17
N ASN A 126 2.07 -21.29 -5.68
CA ASN A 126 1.91 -21.02 -7.09
C ASN A 126 2.84 -19.92 -7.58
N ALA A 127 3.01 -19.82 -8.89
CA ALA A 127 3.71 -18.68 -9.49
C ALA A 127 3.00 -17.37 -9.13
N LEU A 128 3.77 -16.31 -8.97
CA LEU A 128 3.22 -15.07 -8.43
C LEU A 128 2.09 -14.48 -9.29
N GLY A 129 2.22 -14.56 -10.61
CA GLY A 129 1.17 -14.11 -11.54
C GLY A 129 -0.12 -14.93 -11.45
N GLU A 130 -0.06 -16.22 -11.08
CA GLU A 130 -1.26 -17.05 -10.89
C GLU A 130 -2.03 -16.64 -9.64
N MET A 131 -1.30 -16.27 -8.58
CA MET A 131 -1.88 -15.79 -7.33
C MET A 131 -2.58 -14.45 -7.53
N THR A 132 -1.96 -13.51 -8.25
CA THR A 132 -2.59 -12.20 -8.53
C THR A 132 -3.81 -12.34 -9.44
N ALA A 133 -3.72 -13.15 -10.50
CA ALA A 133 -4.86 -13.42 -11.38
C ALA A 133 -6.04 -14.09 -10.64
N SER A 134 -5.75 -14.94 -9.66
CA SER A 134 -6.79 -15.57 -8.82
C SER A 134 -7.38 -14.61 -7.80
N ALA A 135 -6.57 -13.67 -7.29
CA ALA A 135 -7.02 -12.59 -6.42
C ALA A 135 -7.99 -11.67 -7.17
N ASP A 136 -7.65 -11.29 -8.40
CA ASP A 136 -8.50 -10.46 -9.28
C ASP A 136 -9.86 -11.13 -9.52
N ARG A 137 -9.88 -12.41 -9.92
CA ARG A 137 -11.11 -13.18 -10.11
C ARG A 137 -11.96 -13.25 -8.84
N THR A 138 -11.34 -13.45 -7.70
CA THR A 138 -12.06 -13.55 -6.41
C THR A 138 -12.62 -12.19 -5.99
N LEU A 139 -11.86 -11.11 -6.22
CA LEU A 139 -12.32 -9.73 -5.97
C LEU A 139 -13.50 -9.37 -6.86
N GLU A 140 -13.46 -9.71 -8.15
CA GLU A 140 -14.59 -9.51 -9.06
C GLU A 140 -15.84 -10.26 -8.62
N ILE A 141 -15.73 -11.54 -8.26
CA ILE A 141 -16.85 -12.34 -7.73
C ILE A 141 -17.44 -11.70 -6.47
N SER A 142 -16.58 -11.15 -5.60
CA SER A 142 -17.04 -10.50 -4.37
C SER A 142 -17.76 -9.17 -4.62
N LYS A 143 -17.36 -8.42 -5.67
CA LYS A 143 -18.03 -7.20 -6.11
C LYS A 143 -19.38 -7.50 -6.76
N SER A 144 -19.43 -8.48 -7.67
CA SER A 144 -20.67 -8.86 -8.35
C SER A 144 -21.70 -9.46 -7.39
N ALA A 145 -21.28 -10.25 -6.40
CA ALA A 145 -22.19 -10.71 -5.35
C ALA A 145 -22.80 -9.52 -4.57
N ALA A 146 -22.03 -8.48 -4.25
CA ALA A 146 -22.56 -7.31 -3.55
C ALA A 146 -23.55 -6.49 -4.41
N GLU A 147 -23.39 -6.46 -5.73
CA GLU A 147 -24.32 -5.83 -6.67
C GLU A 147 -25.59 -6.67 -6.88
N ASP A 148 -25.46 -8.00 -6.94
CA ASP A 148 -26.57 -8.94 -7.12
C ASP A 148 -27.42 -9.07 -5.83
N PHE A 149 -26.79 -8.92 -4.65
CA PHE A 149 -27.49 -8.76 -3.37
C PHE A 149 -27.98 -7.32 -3.11
N SER A 150 -27.67 -6.37 -4.00
CA SER A 150 -28.32 -5.06 -4.06
C SER A 150 -29.49 -5.05 -5.05
N VAL A 151 -30.14 -6.20 -5.28
CA VAL A 151 -31.59 -6.16 -5.42
C VAL A 151 -32.12 -5.63 -4.10
N LYS A 152 -32.49 -4.35 -4.09
CA LYS A 152 -33.52 -3.85 -3.18
C LYS A 152 -34.72 -4.78 -3.36
N GLU A 153 -34.81 -5.86 -2.59
CA GLU A 153 -36.10 -6.38 -2.20
C GLU A 153 -36.71 -5.28 -1.35
N LYS A 154 -37.34 -4.35 -2.06
CA LYS A 154 -38.32 -3.46 -1.50
C LYS A 154 -39.49 -4.38 -1.19
N PRO A 155 -39.94 -4.52 0.07
CA PRO A 155 -41.26 -5.09 0.31
C PRO A 155 -42.27 -4.06 -0.20
N GLN A 156 -42.53 -4.05 -1.51
CA GLN A 156 -43.67 -3.33 -2.08
C GLN A 156 -44.88 -4.25 -2.01
N THR A 157 -45.26 -4.62 -0.79
CA THR A 157 -46.68 -4.69 -0.48
C THR A 157 -47.01 -3.31 0.05
N THR A 158 -47.60 -2.49 -0.81
CA THR A 158 -47.96 -1.11 -0.48
C THR A 158 -48.96 -1.15 0.67
N GLN A 159 -48.88 -0.23 1.63
CA GLN A 159 -49.88 -0.09 2.71
C GLN A 159 -51.33 -0.10 2.19
N LYS A 160 -51.51 0.38 0.95
CA LYS A 160 -52.75 0.30 0.18
C LYS A 160 -53.25 -1.14 -0.02
N ASP A 161 -52.37 -2.07 -0.39
CA ASP A 161 -52.69 -3.47 -0.65
C ASP A 161 -53.10 -4.19 0.64
N ILE A 162 -52.45 -3.87 1.75
CA ILE A 162 -52.82 -4.39 3.08
C ILE A 162 -54.19 -3.86 3.49
N THR A 163 -54.44 -2.57 3.28
CA THR A 163 -55.74 -1.94 3.62
C THR A 163 -56.87 -2.48 2.75
N GLU A 164 -56.60 -2.76 1.48
CA GLU A 164 -57.54 -3.34 0.53
C GLU A 164 -57.87 -4.80 0.89
N LEU A 165 -56.86 -5.59 1.28
CA LEU A 165 -57.07 -6.94 1.81
C LEU A 165 -57.87 -6.94 3.12
N CYS A 166 -57.59 -6.02 4.05
CA CYS A 166 -58.37 -5.88 5.27
C CYS A 166 -59.84 -5.56 4.97
N HIS A 167 -60.12 -4.62 4.06
CA HIS A 167 -61.50 -4.29 3.68
C HIS A 167 -62.23 -5.46 3.01
N ILE A 168 -61.56 -6.23 2.15
CA ILE A 168 -62.15 -7.41 1.51
C ILE A 168 -62.52 -8.46 2.55
N LEU A 169 -61.63 -8.72 3.52
CA LEU A 169 -61.89 -9.68 4.61
C LEU A 169 -63.05 -9.23 5.51
N THR A 170 -63.12 -7.95 5.89
CA THR A 170 -64.23 -7.41 6.67
C THR A 170 -65.56 -7.57 5.94
N ARG A 171 -65.60 -7.33 4.62
CA ARG A 171 -66.81 -7.48 3.81
C ARG A 171 -67.28 -8.94 3.73
N TYR A 172 -66.34 -9.87 3.59
CA TYR A 172 -66.65 -11.31 3.53
C TYR A 172 -67.19 -11.84 4.86
N LEU A 173 -66.62 -11.40 5.98
CA LEU A 173 -67.06 -11.80 7.32
C LEU A 173 -68.45 -11.24 7.67
N ASN A 174 -68.75 -9.99 7.31
CA ASN A 174 -70.09 -9.41 7.50
C ASN A 174 -71.14 -10.14 6.64
N PHE A 175 -70.81 -10.49 5.38
CA PHE A 175 -71.72 -11.22 4.51
C PHE A 175 -71.99 -12.66 4.99
N ARG A 176 -71.07 -13.26 5.75
CA ARG A 176 -71.23 -14.59 6.34
C ARG A 176 -72.09 -14.57 7.61
N ASN A 177 -72.07 -13.48 8.38
CA ASN A 177 -72.87 -13.31 9.59
C ASN A 177 -74.34 -12.94 9.33
N ASP A 178 -74.67 -12.42 8.15
CA ASP A 178 -76.06 -12.12 7.74
C ASP A 178 -76.82 -13.34 7.20
N ARG A 179 -76.22 -14.54 7.21
CA ARG A 179 -76.81 -15.80 6.69
C ARG A 179 -77.15 -16.83 7.78
N THR A 180 -77.27 -16.39 9.03
CA THR A 180 -77.90 -17.14 10.14
C THR A 180 -79.14 -16.41 10.60
#